data_AF-A0A3B8MKJ9-F1
#
_entry.id   AF-A0A3B8MKJ9-F1
#
_cell.length_a   1.000
_cell.length_b   1.000
_cell.length_c   1.000
_cell.angle_alpha   90.00
_cell.angle_beta   90.00
_cell.angle_gamma   90.00
#
_symmetry.space_group_name_H-M   'P 1'
#
loop_
_entity.id
_entity.type
_entity.pdbx_description
1 polymer ?
#
loop_
_entity_poly.entity_id
_entity_poly.type
_entity_poly.pdbx_seq_one_letter_code
_entity_poly.pdbx_strand_id
1 'polypeptide(L)'
;MSGDHDSRVSGRPLTWRTVDLALLATCLVLVIWYAGIGYLDRPESRIRGTDSIGYYVYLPSVFIDGDIDLANNFRYLGGDDIYLFPGIENKTGNIFSVGPAIFWAPWFAIGHLTAALLGYETDGYSGPYQLSVYLGNFCYVVLGVLCLPRIARSFGFTPIVALLATLSLLLATQLTYYILPKSATSHGLSFAAMGAFLLSIRRSGNTWRAGLFGGIVALIRWQNILFVPALAVVAHLDRHGPRVTAHHLWAALPFAGCVVLPLLPQIVFWQYAYGVPFLIPQRQGYLDPTRLPILQVLFSLRHGLISWHPWWLLAVAGLLLHRQDRQWTLAVLLCLVAQVVLNAMVKDWWGNWSFGNRRFLNALPLCTVGACVVYTHFRGTVGRRVLVGTAVLLVLWNQAFVFQYQRGLIPRSESPTATEVFSDKLRLGTVWETQLAVNTAVNSFRRDDFDNYVRFAKQAHDLYPGYRNALKVHAVVAAVQGELSKAMSDYEKWLAIEPKSVAAMWGIADISLKTGQVEEARRLIRNLGVSDEETKSALSSDRGTLLTRSFFIQYLKELDQIYLQ
;
A
#
# COMPACT_ATOMS: atom_id res chain seq x y z
N MET A 1 24.55 -16.58 55.68
CA MET A 1 25.72 -16.94 54.84
C MET A 1 25.25 -17.80 53.69
N SER A 2 25.84 -17.59 52.51
CA SER A 2 25.49 -18.08 51.17
C SER A 2 24.25 -17.40 50.58
N GLY A 3 24.30 -16.69 49.46
CA GLY A 3 25.40 -16.44 48.53
C GLY A 3 24.78 -15.74 47.33
N ASP A 4 24.77 -14.42 47.38
CA ASP A 4 24.25 -13.50 46.37
C ASP A 4 25.14 -13.57 45.13
N HIS A 5 24.64 -14.19 44.06
CA HIS A 5 25.25 -14.13 42.72
C HIS A 5 24.18 -13.74 41.69
N ASP A 6 23.54 -12.60 41.94
CA ASP A 6 22.87 -11.84 40.89
C ASP A 6 23.95 -11.18 40.01
N SER A 7 24.32 -11.87 38.94
CA SER A 7 25.24 -11.38 37.92
C SER A 7 24.59 -10.21 37.17
N ARG A 8 24.71 -9.02 37.76
CA ARG A 8 24.42 -7.73 37.14
C ARG A 8 25.31 -7.56 35.92
N VAL A 9 24.83 -7.97 34.75
CA VAL A 9 25.26 -7.36 33.49
C VAL A 9 24.72 -5.91 33.52
N SER A 10 25.52 -5.02 34.10
CA SER A 10 25.26 -3.59 34.23
C SER A 10 25.40 -2.87 32.88
N GLY A 11 24.56 -3.24 31.91
CA GLY A 11 24.34 -2.41 30.74
C GLY A 11 23.75 -1.08 31.17
N ARG A 12 24.33 0.04 30.72
CA ARG A 12 23.74 1.37 30.93
C ARG A 12 22.27 1.35 30.45
N PRO A 13 21.32 1.87 31.25
CA PRO A 13 19.92 1.87 30.85
C PRO A 13 19.74 2.66 29.55
N LEU A 14 18.92 2.11 28.65
CA LEU A 14 18.73 2.66 27.32
C LEU A 14 18.08 4.06 27.41
N THR A 15 18.70 5.07 26.79
CA THR A 15 18.20 6.45 26.84
C THR A 15 17.28 6.74 25.65
N TRP A 16 16.41 7.77 25.76
CA TRP A 16 15.59 8.22 24.63
C TRP A 16 16.43 8.65 23.42
N ARG A 17 17.62 9.22 23.64
CA ARG A 17 18.57 9.56 22.57
C ARG A 17 19.09 8.30 21.87
N THR A 18 19.37 7.25 22.62
CA THR A 18 19.78 5.95 22.06
C THR A 18 18.65 5.32 21.25
N VAL A 19 17.39 5.46 21.68
CA VAL A 19 16.22 5.02 20.88
C VAL A 19 16.18 5.76 19.54
N ASP A 20 16.26 7.10 19.56
CA ASP A 20 16.22 7.91 18.34
C ASP A 20 17.35 7.50 17.37
N LEU A 21 18.58 7.32 17.88
CA LEU A 21 19.72 6.87 17.07
C LEU A 21 19.52 5.46 16.48
N ALA A 22 18.99 4.52 17.27
CA ALA A 22 18.72 3.17 16.79
C ALA A 22 17.65 3.13 15.69
N LEU A 23 16.61 3.98 15.80
CA LEU A 23 15.57 4.10 14.78
C LEU A 23 16.12 4.74 13.50
N LEU A 24 16.93 5.79 13.61
CA LEU A 24 17.60 6.40 12.47
C LEU A 24 18.55 5.42 11.77
N ALA A 25 19.35 4.67 12.54
CA ALA A 25 20.22 3.62 12.01
C ALA A 25 19.40 2.53 11.29
N THR A 26 18.25 2.14 11.83
CA THR A 26 17.35 1.18 11.19
C THR A 26 16.82 1.70 9.87
N CYS A 27 16.35 2.97 9.82
CA CYS A 27 15.93 3.60 8.57
C CYS A 27 17.07 3.66 7.53
N LEU A 28 18.30 3.95 7.96
CA LEU A 28 19.47 3.95 7.09
C LEU A 28 19.80 2.55 6.55
N VAL A 29 19.75 1.53 7.41
CA VAL A 29 19.95 0.14 6.99
C VAL A 29 18.89 -0.28 5.97
N LEU A 30 17.62 0.11 6.16
CA LEU A 30 16.59 -0.13 5.16
C LEU A 30 16.92 0.59 3.84
N VAL A 31 17.34 1.85 3.87
CA VAL A 31 17.76 2.58 2.66
C VAL A 31 18.87 1.83 1.93
N ILE A 32 19.94 1.43 2.64
CA ILE A 32 21.07 0.70 2.07
C ILE A 32 20.62 -0.65 1.50
N TRP A 33 19.78 -1.38 2.23
CA TRP A 33 19.23 -2.66 1.78
C TRP A 33 18.43 -2.51 0.48
N TYR A 34 17.48 -1.56 0.45
CA TYR A 34 16.67 -1.32 -0.74
C TYR A 34 17.52 -0.79 -1.90
N ALA A 35 18.53 0.04 -1.64
CA ALA A 35 19.50 0.47 -2.64
C ALA A 35 20.27 -0.72 -3.22
N GLY A 36 20.80 -1.61 -2.37
CA GLY A 36 21.58 -2.77 -2.79
C GLY A 36 20.81 -3.79 -3.64
N ILE A 37 19.49 -3.84 -3.51
CA ILE A 37 18.63 -4.68 -4.39
C ILE A 37 18.14 -3.94 -5.65
N GLY A 38 18.72 -2.77 -5.94
CA GLY A 38 18.49 -1.97 -7.15
C GLY A 38 17.28 -1.05 -7.11
N TYR A 39 16.67 -0.84 -5.93
CA TYR A 39 15.45 -0.02 -5.84
C TYR A 39 15.73 1.46 -6.09
N LEU A 40 16.96 1.93 -5.82
CA LEU A 40 17.33 3.33 -5.97
C LEU A 40 17.84 3.70 -7.39
N ASP A 41 17.94 2.73 -8.29
CA ASP A 41 18.68 2.85 -9.57
C ASP A 41 18.01 3.74 -10.63
N ARG A 42 16.73 4.08 -10.50
CA ARG A 42 15.98 4.92 -11.46
C ARG A 42 15.32 6.13 -10.78
N PRO A 43 16.07 7.21 -10.46
CA PRO A 43 15.54 8.39 -9.77
C PRO A 43 14.45 9.15 -10.54
N GLU A 44 14.41 9.06 -11.86
CA GLU A 44 13.39 9.60 -12.76
C GLU A 44 12.06 8.83 -12.75
N SER A 45 11.97 7.74 -11.97
CA SER A 45 10.78 6.89 -11.88
C SER A 45 10.10 6.92 -10.50
N ARG A 46 10.32 7.99 -9.72
CA ARG A 46 9.84 8.09 -8.33
C ARG A 46 8.40 8.57 -8.24
N ILE A 47 7.98 9.46 -9.15
CA ILE A 47 6.60 9.90 -9.28
C ILE A 47 5.93 9.07 -10.37
N ARG A 48 5.36 7.92 -9.98
CA ARG A 48 4.71 7.00 -10.92
C ARG A 48 3.42 6.41 -10.38
N GLY A 49 2.52 6.07 -11.30
CA GLY A 49 1.20 5.55 -10.98
C GLY A 49 0.25 6.62 -10.45
N THR A 50 -1.04 6.30 -10.46
CA THR A 50 -2.14 7.26 -10.30
C THR A 50 -2.05 8.10 -9.02
N ASP A 51 -1.77 7.48 -7.87
CA ASP A 51 -1.65 8.21 -6.59
C ASP A 51 -0.52 9.25 -6.62
N SER A 52 0.70 8.83 -6.96
CA SER A 52 1.88 9.72 -6.91
C SER A 52 1.72 10.89 -7.87
N ILE A 53 1.24 10.62 -9.10
CA ILE A 53 0.97 11.66 -10.11
C ILE A 53 -0.09 12.62 -9.59
N GLY A 54 -1.23 12.11 -9.11
CA GLY A 54 -2.34 12.95 -8.67
C GLY A 54 -2.01 13.87 -7.49
N TYR A 55 -1.09 13.48 -6.60
CA TYR A 55 -0.57 14.37 -5.56
C TYR A 55 0.50 15.35 -6.06
N TYR A 56 1.26 14.97 -7.09
CA TYR A 56 2.39 15.75 -7.58
C TYR A 56 1.99 16.85 -8.56
N VAL A 57 0.98 16.64 -9.40
CA VAL A 57 0.56 17.55 -10.49
C VAL A 57 0.31 19.00 -10.05
N TYR A 58 -0.08 19.21 -8.79
CA TYR A 58 -0.27 20.55 -8.23
C TYR A 58 1.02 21.39 -8.20
N LEU A 59 2.18 20.74 -8.09
CA LEU A 59 3.48 21.42 -7.98
C LEU A 59 3.87 22.12 -9.28
N PRO A 60 4.05 21.41 -10.43
CA PRO A 60 4.39 22.08 -11.67
C PRO A 60 3.30 23.07 -12.13
N SER A 61 2.02 22.74 -11.99
CA SER A 61 0.91 23.66 -12.34
C SER A 61 1.02 25.01 -11.61
N VAL A 62 1.21 24.99 -10.28
CA VAL A 62 1.25 26.23 -9.50
C VAL A 62 2.60 26.95 -9.62
N PHE A 63 3.72 26.22 -9.57
CA PHE A 63 5.05 26.84 -9.47
C PHE A 63 5.71 27.13 -10.81
N ILE A 64 5.33 26.42 -11.88
CA ILE A 64 5.91 26.57 -13.21
C ILE A 64 4.90 27.22 -14.17
N ASP A 65 3.68 26.66 -14.26
CA ASP A 65 2.67 27.15 -15.20
C ASP A 65 1.96 28.42 -14.68
N GLY A 66 1.88 28.59 -13.36
CA GLY A 66 1.25 29.74 -12.71
C GLY A 66 -0.28 29.65 -12.65
N ASP A 67 -0.83 28.45 -12.75
CA ASP A 67 -2.27 28.20 -12.71
C ASP A 67 -2.64 27.00 -11.81
N ILE A 68 -3.90 26.55 -11.92
CA ILE A 68 -4.41 25.34 -11.26
C ILE A 68 -5.19 24.46 -12.25
N ASP A 69 -4.93 24.59 -13.56
CA ASP A 69 -5.45 23.70 -14.60
C ASP A 69 -4.50 22.52 -14.77
N LEU A 70 -4.92 21.36 -14.28
CA LEU A 70 -4.05 20.19 -14.17
C LEU A 70 -3.96 19.37 -15.48
N ALA A 71 -4.67 19.78 -16.54
CA ALA A 71 -4.85 18.95 -17.74
C ALA A 71 -3.53 18.60 -18.44
N ASN A 72 -2.69 19.60 -18.69
CA ASN A 72 -1.37 19.44 -19.31
C ASN A 72 -0.45 18.61 -18.41
N ASN A 73 -0.42 18.87 -17.10
CA ASN A 73 0.48 18.16 -16.20
C ASN A 73 0.11 16.68 -16.05
N PHE A 74 -1.18 16.35 -16.05
CA PHE A 74 -1.62 14.95 -16.09
C PHE A 74 -1.18 14.27 -17.38
N ARG A 75 -1.38 14.88 -18.55
CA ARG A 75 -0.94 14.31 -19.84
C ARG A 75 0.57 14.13 -19.91
N TYR A 76 1.35 15.09 -19.40
CA TYR A 76 2.80 14.97 -19.35
C TYR A 76 3.25 13.76 -18.52
N LEU A 77 2.73 13.62 -17.30
CA LEU A 77 3.14 12.55 -16.37
C LEU A 77 2.52 11.18 -16.69
N GLY A 78 1.36 11.17 -17.33
CA GLY A 78 0.52 10.00 -17.54
C GLY A 78 0.46 9.48 -18.97
N GLY A 79 0.95 10.25 -19.94
CA GLY A 79 0.69 10.06 -21.37
C GLY A 79 -0.63 10.69 -21.82
N ASP A 80 -0.79 10.87 -23.13
CA ASP A 80 -1.97 11.53 -23.73
C ASP A 80 -3.29 10.78 -23.47
N ASP A 81 -3.23 9.46 -23.31
CA ASP A 81 -4.38 8.60 -23.04
C ASP A 81 -4.78 8.53 -21.55
N ILE A 82 -4.14 9.32 -20.68
CA ILE A 82 -4.49 9.33 -19.25
C ILE A 82 -5.94 9.80 -19.06
N TYR A 83 -6.64 9.11 -18.15
CA TYR A 83 -7.97 9.54 -17.73
C TYR A 83 -7.90 10.87 -16.97
N LEU A 84 -8.43 11.93 -17.58
CA LEU A 84 -8.63 13.22 -16.93
C LEU A 84 -9.93 13.20 -16.13
N PHE A 85 -9.84 13.55 -14.83
CA PHE A 85 -11.02 13.61 -13.99
C PHE A 85 -11.90 14.78 -14.44
N PRO A 86 -13.18 14.57 -14.76
CA PRO A 86 -13.99 15.66 -15.28
C PRO A 86 -14.43 16.61 -14.15
N GLY A 87 -14.23 17.90 -14.36
CA GLY A 87 -14.73 19.02 -13.56
C GLY A 87 -15.85 19.80 -14.26
N ILE A 88 -16.20 20.98 -13.74
CA ILE A 88 -17.17 21.90 -14.35
C ILE A 88 -16.54 22.65 -15.53
N GLU A 89 -17.33 23.04 -16.53
CA GLU A 89 -16.89 23.94 -17.62
C GLU A 89 -15.58 23.49 -18.31
N ASN A 90 -15.43 22.18 -18.57
CA ASN A 90 -14.24 21.55 -19.16
C ASN A 90 -12.96 21.61 -18.31
N LYS A 91 -13.04 22.02 -17.03
CA LYS A 91 -11.90 21.97 -16.11
C LYS A 91 -11.52 20.54 -15.75
N THR A 92 -10.25 20.34 -15.45
CA THR A 92 -9.72 19.06 -14.97
C THR A 92 -9.81 19.00 -13.44
N GLY A 93 -10.60 18.05 -12.95
CA GLY A 93 -10.70 17.71 -11.54
C GLY A 93 -9.50 16.91 -11.04
N ASN A 94 -9.50 16.63 -9.73
CA ASN A 94 -8.52 15.74 -9.12
C ASN A 94 -9.13 15.07 -7.87
N ILE A 95 -9.03 13.74 -7.81
CA ILE A 95 -9.54 12.94 -6.69
C ILE A 95 -8.57 12.88 -5.50
N PHE A 96 -7.35 13.37 -5.69
CA PHE A 96 -6.32 13.44 -4.68
C PHE A 96 -6.30 14.81 -4.03
N SER A 97 -5.88 14.88 -2.77
CA SER A 97 -5.85 16.13 -2.02
C SER A 97 -4.65 16.99 -2.36
N VAL A 98 -4.77 18.30 -2.18
CA VAL A 98 -3.66 19.26 -2.32
C VAL A 98 -2.61 19.14 -1.20
N GLY A 99 -2.95 18.47 -0.09
CA GLY A 99 -2.14 18.42 1.12
C GLY A 99 -0.71 17.95 0.91
N PRO A 100 -0.46 16.78 0.27
CA PRO A 100 0.90 16.34 0.00
C PRO A 100 1.73 17.33 -0.83
N ALA A 101 1.14 17.98 -1.83
CA ALA A 101 1.83 18.97 -2.65
C ALA A 101 2.36 20.14 -1.80
N ILE A 102 1.59 20.63 -0.83
CA ILE A 102 2.02 21.72 0.07
C ILE A 102 3.27 21.30 0.87
N PHE A 103 3.32 20.06 1.37
CA PHE A 103 4.50 19.54 2.08
C PHE A 103 5.66 19.22 1.14
N TRP A 104 5.38 18.89 -0.12
CA TRP A 104 6.40 18.62 -1.12
C TRP A 104 6.98 19.90 -1.75
N ALA A 105 6.27 21.03 -1.69
CA ALA A 105 6.70 22.32 -2.26
C ALA A 105 8.13 22.76 -1.88
N PRO A 106 8.57 22.75 -0.60
CA PRO A 106 9.95 23.12 -0.27
C PRO A 106 10.99 22.18 -0.91
N TRP A 107 10.65 20.90 -1.06
CA TRP A 107 11.52 19.91 -1.70
C TRP A 107 11.49 20.01 -3.22
N PHE A 108 10.34 20.37 -3.79
CA PHE A 108 10.21 20.70 -5.20
C PHE A 108 11.08 21.92 -5.55
N ALA A 109 11.11 22.95 -4.70
CA ALA A 109 11.99 24.11 -4.87
C ALA A 109 13.48 23.74 -4.78
N ILE A 110 13.87 22.83 -3.87
CA ILE A 110 15.23 22.26 -3.83
C ILE A 110 15.54 21.53 -5.14
N GLY A 111 14.57 20.76 -5.65
CA GLY A 111 14.68 20.08 -6.94
C GLY A 111 14.86 21.05 -8.11
N HIS A 112 14.09 22.13 -8.13
CA HIS A 112 14.18 23.21 -9.11
C HIS A 112 15.58 23.85 -9.13
N LEU A 113 16.08 24.23 -7.96
CA LEU A 113 17.42 24.80 -7.81
C LEU A 113 18.49 23.79 -8.27
N THR A 114 18.35 22.53 -7.88
CA THR A 114 19.29 21.46 -8.26
C THR A 114 19.29 21.23 -9.77
N ALA A 115 18.11 21.23 -10.41
CA ALA A 115 17.99 21.11 -11.86
C ALA A 115 18.69 22.27 -12.57
N ALA A 116 18.43 23.52 -12.15
CA ALA A 116 19.06 24.71 -12.71
C ALA A 116 20.59 24.69 -12.57
N LEU A 117 21.11 24.30 -11.39
CA LEU A 117 22.55 24.27 -11.13
C LEU A 117 23.28 23.17 -11.89
N LEU A 118 22.64 22.03 -12.14
CA LEU A 118 23.23 20.87 -12.79
C LEU A 118 22.90 20.77 -14.29
N GLY A 119 22.20 21.78 -14.85
CA GLY A 119 21.85 21.82 -16.28
C GLY A 119 20.76 20.85 -16.71
N TYR A 120 19.93 20.36 -15.78
CA TYR A 120 18.71 19.61 -16.12
C TYR A 120 17.58 20.55 -16.51
N GLU A 121 16.57 20.02 -17.21
CA GLU A 121 15.35 20.74 -17.54
C GLU A 121 14.66 21.27 -16.28
N THR A 122 14.34 22.56 -16.27
CA THR A 122 13.69 23.26 -15.16
C THR A 122 12.17 23.33 -15.36
N ASP A 123 11.57 22.19 -15.72
CA ASP A 123 10.17 22.05 -16.14
C ASP A 123 9.24 21.50 -15.04
N GLY A 124 9.81 21.07 -13.91
CA GLY A 124 9.06 20.45 -12.81
C GLY A 124 8.98 18.92 -12.89
N TYR A 125 9.58 18.29 -13.90
CA TYR A 125 9.44 16.85 -14.16
C TYR A 125 10.75 16.08 -14.18
N SER A 126 11.86 16.77 -14.46
CA SER A 126 13.19 16.17 -14.50
C SER A 126 13.59 15.46 -13.20
N GLY A 127 14.58 14.56 -13.29
CA GLY A 127 15.03 13.71 -12.18
C GLY A 127 15.27 14.42 -10.84
N PRO A 128 15.90 15.61 -10.80
CA PRO A 128 16.12 16.36 -9.55
C PRO A 128 14.83 16.68 -8.76
N TYR A 129 13.73 17.00 -9.44
CA TYR A 129 12.45 17.28 -8.77
C TYR A 129 11.87 16.02 -8.13
N GLN A 130 11.76 14.95 -8.92
CA GLN A 130 11.18 13.70 -8.45
C GLN A 130 11.98 13.10 -7.28
N LEU A 131 13.31 13.14 -7.36
CA LEU A 131 14.19 12.67 -6.30
C LEU A 131 14.05 13.54 -5.04
N SER A 132 14.04 14.86 -5.18
CA SER A 132 13.94 15.78 -4.03
C SER A 132 12.61 15.61 -3.30
N VAL A 133 11.49 15.51 -4.03
CA VAL A 133 10.17 15.25 -3.44
C VAL A 133 10.11 13.87 -2.77
N TYR A 134 10.67 12.84 -3.40
CA TYR A 134 10.77 11.51 -2.81
C TYR A 134 11.54 11.52 -1.48
N LEU A 135 12.73 12.15 -1.45
CA LEU A 135 13.56 12.28 -0.25
C LEU A 135 12.88 13.12 0.83
N GLY A 136 12.20 14.19 0.44
CA GLY A 136 11.43 15.02 1.35
C GLY A 136 10.31 14.26 2.03
N ASN A 137 9.56 13.48 1.26
CA ASN A 137 8.52 12.63 1.82
C ASN A 137 9.10 11.58 2.77
N PHE A 138 10.20 10.93 2.39
CA PHE A 138 10.92 10.01 3.27
C PHE A 138 11.32 10.66 4.59
N CYS A 139 11.86 11.88 4.57
CA CYS A 139 12.21 12.64 5.77
C CYS A 139 10.99 12.86 6.68
N TYR A 140 9.83 13.23 6.13
CA TYR A 140 8.60 13.36 6.92
C TYR A 140 8.18 12.04 7.57
N VAL A 141 8.27 10.91 6.85
CA VAL A 141 7.95 9.60 7.42
C VAL A 141 8.90 9.23 8.56
N VAL A 142 10.21 9.49 8.42
CA VAL A 142 11.19 9.29 9.49
C VAL A 142 10.86 10.13 10.72
N LEU A 143 10.45 11.39 10.55
CA LEU A 143 9.96 12.22 11.66
C LEU A 143 8.74 11.58 12.34
N GLY A 144 7.82 11.01 11.56
CA GLY A 144 6.68 10.24 12.08
C GLY A 144 7.10 9.03 12.92
N VAL A 145 8.12 8.29 12.49
CA VAL A 145 8.70 7.17 13.26
C VAL A 145 9.26 7.68 14.58
N LEU A 146 9.95 8.82 14.59
CA LEU A 146 10.48 9.45 15.80
C LEU A 146 9.38 10.04 16.72
N CYS A 147 8.18 10.29 16.21
CA CYS A 147 7.03 10.63 17.04
C CYS A 147 6.55 9.43 17.87
N LEU A 148 6.70 8.18 17.41
CA LEU A 148 6.14 7.01 18.12
C LEU A 148 6.75 6.80 19.51
N PRO A 149 8.08 6.87 19.72
CA PRO A 149 8.65 6.82 21.07
C PRO A 149 8.20 7.98 21.97
N ARG A 150 7.95 9.17 21.38
CA ARG A 150 7.48 10.35 22.12
C ARG A 150 6.02 10.21 22.54
N ILE A 151 5.20 9.55 21.72
CA ILE A 151 3.84 9.13 22.06
C ILE A 151 3.92 8.10 23.20
N ALA A 152 4.69 7.03 23.04
CA ALA A 152 4.88 6.01 24.08
C ALA A 152 5.32 6.62 25.42
N ARG A 153 6.28 7.54 25.40
CA ARG A 153 6.71 8.30 26.59
C ARG A 153 5.59 9.07 27.25
N SER A 154 4.69 9.69 26.47
CA SER A 154 3.56 10.46 27.01
C SER A 154 2.49 9.58 27.70
N PHE A 155 2.54 8.26 27.48
CA PHE A 155 1.74 7.25 28.17
C PHE A 155 2.56 6.50 29.24
N GLY A 156 3.75 6.98 29.62
CA GLY A 156 4.55 6.43 30.71
C GLY A 156 5.39 5.19 30.37
N PHE A 157 5.50 4.80 29.10
CA PHE A 157 6.30 3.65 28.70
C PHE A 157 7.82 3.94 28.74
N THR A 158 8.61 2.89 28.98
CA THR A 158 10.08 2.98 29.04
C THR A 158 10.72 3.05 27.64
N PRO A 159 11.97 3.54 27.52
CA PRO A 159 12.68 3.63 26.23
C PRO A 159 12.77 2.31 25.45
N ILE A 160 13.03 1.19 26.14
CA ILE A 160 13.14 -0.12 25.48
C ILE A 160 11.79 -0.60 24.92
N VAL A 161 10.70 -0.41 25.67
CA VAL A 161 9.35 -0.77 25.22
C VAL A 161 8.96 0.09 24.01
N ALA A 162 9.24 1.38 24.08
CA ALA A 162 9.01 2.31 22.98
C ALA A 162 9.80 1.93 21.72
N LEU A 163 11.07 1.54 21.86
CA LEU A 163 11.90 1.06 20.75
C LEU A 163 11.31 -0.20 20.12
N LEU A 164 11.00 -1.23 20.92
CA LEU A 164 10.46 -2.49 20.42
C LEU A 164 9.10 -2.31 19.73
N ALA A 165 8.21 -1.52 20.33
CA ALA A 165 6.91 -1.19 19.75
C ALA A 165 7.06 -0.44 18.41
N THR A 166 7.95 0.55 18.36
CA THR A 166 8.22 1.34 17.15
C THR A 166 8.82 0.48 16.04
N LEU A 167 9.81 -0.36 16.35
CA LEU A 167 10.42 -1.28 15.39
C LEU A 167 9.40 -2.28 14.84
N SER A 168 8.51 -2.79 15.70
CA SER A 168 7.49 -3.74 15.25
C SER A 168 6.45 -3.08 14.35
N LEU A 169 6.01 -1.85 14.67
CA LEU A 169 5.12 -1.08 13.80
C LEU A 169 5.81 -0.71 12.47
N LEU A 170 7.10 -0.34 12.50
CA LEU A 170 7.85 0.01 11.31
C LEU A 170 8.09 -1.19 10.38
N LEU A 171 8.48 -2.34 10.94
CA LEU A 171 9.03 -3.46 10.18
C LEU A 171 8.04 -4.62 9.97
N ALA A 172 7.00 -4.76 10.80
CA ALA A 172 6.01 -5.84 10.72
C ALA A 172 4.64 -5.39 10.16
N THR A 173 4.56 -4.18 9.59
CA THR A 173 3.34 -3.63 8.98
C THR A 173 3.60 -3.06 7.60
N GLN A 174 2.57 -2.51 6.96
CA GLN A 174 2.69 -1.81 5.67
C GLN A 174 3.65 -0.61 5.72
N LEU A 175 4.02 -0.07 6.89
CA LEU A 175 4.84 1.14 6.99
C LEU A 175 6.19 1.02 6.26
N THR A 176 6.86 -0.14 6.30
CA THR A 176 8.14 -0.34 5.59
C THR A 176 8.01 -0.09 4.08
N TYR A 177 6.88 -0.50 3.49
CA TYR A 177 6.67 -0.34 2.05
C TYR A 177 6.42 1.13 1.69
N TYR A 178 5.65 1.86 2.49
CA TYR A 178 5.30 3.25 2.20
C TYR A 178 6.31 4.29 2.72
N ILE A 179 7.38 3.87 3.41
CA ILE A 179 8.53 4.75 3.70
C ILE A 179 9.52 4.76 2.52
N LEU A 180 9.76 3.61 1.88
CA LEU A 180 10.80 3.44 0.86
C LEU A 180 10.21 3.01 -0.50
N PRO A 181 9.83 1.72 -0.73
CA PRO A 181 9.24 1.26 -1.98
C PRO A 181 8.16 2.10 -2.66
N LYS A 182 7.35 2.80 -1.87
CA LYS A 182 6.29 3.66 -2.36
C LYS A 182 6.22 4.94 -1.53
N SER A 183 7.38 5.59 -1.34
CA SER A 183 7.49 6.80 -0.51
C SER A 183 6.63 7.94 -1.02
N ALA A 184 6.71 8.32 -2.31
CA ALA A 184 6.05 9.50 -2.87
C ALA A 184 4.51 9.33 -3.02
N THR A 185 3.82 9.22 -1.90
CA THR A 185 2.36 9.12 -1.75
C THR A 185 1.92 9.83 -0.47
N SER A 186 0.60 10.10 -0.33
CA SER A 186 0.06 10.70 0.89
C SER A 186 0.12 9.79 2.12
N HIS A 187 0.29 8.48 1.96
CA HIS A 187 0.15 7.52 3.05
C HIS A 187 1.18 7.75 4.15
N GLY A 188 2.47 7.73 3.80
CA GLY A 188 3.56 7.95 4.76
C GLY A 188 3.47 9.33 5.42
N LEU A 189 3.19 10.37 4.64
CA LEU A 189 3.01 11.73 5.15
C LEU A 189 1.82 11.82 6.12
N SER A 190 0.71 11.15 5.80
CA SER A 190 -0.46 11.07 6.68
C SER A 190 -0.16 10.37 8.00
N PHE A 191 0.69 9.33 8.00
CA PHE A 191 1.17 8.69 9.22
C PHE A 191 1.98 9.67 10.07
N ALA A 192 2.91 10.40 9.47
CA ALA A 192 3.75 11.35 10.18
C ALA A 192 2.94 12.51 10.78
N ALA A 193 2.03 13.09 9.99
CA ALA A 193 1.13 14.13 10.44
C ALA A 193 0.24 13.64 11.58
N MET A 194 -0.28 12.41 11.51
CA MET A 194 -1.09 11.84 12.58
C MET A 194 -0.28 11.60 13.86
N GLY A 195 0.98 11.19 13.74
CA GLY A 195 1.89 11.07 14.88
C GLY A 195 2.14 12.43 15.56
N ALA A 196 2.37 13.48 14.78
CA ALA A 196 2.54 14.84 15.28
C ALA A 196 1.26 15.37 15.94
N PHE A 197 0.09 15.14 15.33
CA PHE A 197 -1.21 15.53 15.89
C PHE A 197 -1.48 14.83 17.22
N LEU A 198 -1.36 13.50 17.28
CA LEU A 198 -1.59 12.72 18.50
C LEU A 198 -0.65 13.16 19.63
N LEU A 199 0.63 13.39 19.30
CA LEU A 199 1.60 13.88 20.27
C LEU A 199 1.25 15.28 20.80
N SER A 200 0.87 16.19 19.90
CA SER A 200 0.50 17.57 20.23
C SER A 200 -0.75 17.60 21.12
N ILE A 201 -1.81 16.88 20.75
CA ILE A 201 -3.07 16.88 21.48
C ILE A 201 -2.96 16.17 22.83
N ARG A 202 -2.19 15.08 22.93
CA ARG A 202 -1.92 14.41 24.22
C ARG A 202 -1.15 15.31 25.18
N ARG A 203 -0.11 16.01 24.70
CA ARG A 203 0.77 16.85 25.55
C ARG A 203 0.18 18.20 25.89
N SER A 204 -0.55 18.81 24.96
CA SER A 204 -0.96 20.21 25.07
C SER A 204 -2.48 20.39 25.13
N GLY A 205 -3.27 19.37 24.82
CA GLY A 205 -4.73 19.47 24.75
C GLY A 205 -5.21 20.21 23.52
N ASN A 206 -6.42 20.76 23.58
CA ASN A 206 -7.08 21.46 22.47
C ASN A 206 -6.52 22.87 22.25
N THR A 207 -5.23 22.96 21.94
CA THR A 207 -4.53 24.22 21.62
C THR A 207 -4.58 24.52 20.13
N TRP A 208 -4.29 25.77 19.74
CA TRP A 208 -4.17 26.15 18.32
C TRP A 208 -3.16 25.28 17.56
N ARG A 209 -2.05 24.85 18.20
CA ARG A 209 -1.06 23.94 17.59
C ARG A 209 -1.64 22.56 17.30
N ALA A 210 -2.39 22.01 18.25
CA ALA A 210 -3.09 20.73 18.04
C ALA A 210 -4.16 20.88 16.95
N GLY A 211 -4.86 22.01 16.92
CA GLY A 211 -5.82 22.33 15.86
C GLY A 211 -5.16 22.37 14.49
N LEU A 212 -4.02 23.06 14.36
CA LEU A 212 -3.25 23.15 13.13
C LEU A 212 -2.82 21.76 12.63
N PHE A 213 -2.28 20.91 13.50
CA PHE A 213 -1.96 19.54 13.13
C PHE A 213 -3.20 18.72 12.77
N GLY A 214 -4.34 18.92 13.45
CA GLY A 214 -5.61 18.27 13.13
C GLY A 214 -6.12 18.65 11.73
N GLY A 215 -6.02 19.94 11.37
CA GLY A 215 -6.33 20.44 10.03
C GLY A 215 -5.40 19.89 8.96
N ILE A 216 -4.08 19.86 9.23
CA ILE A 216 -3.08 19.26 8.33
C ILE A 216 -3.37 17.77 8.08
N VAL A 217 -3.68 17.02 9.13
CA VAL A 217 -4.01 15.59 9.05
C VAL A 217 -5.23 15.36 8.15
N ALA A 218 -6.27 16.20 8.28
CA ALA A 218 -7.44 16.16 7.41
C ALA A 218 -7.15 16.64 5.98
N LEU A 219 -6.30 17.65 5.80
CA LEU A 219 -5.89 18.15 4.48
C LEU A 219 -5.14 17.08 3.68
N ILE A 220 -4.21 16.36 4.31
CA ILE A 220 -3.43 15.31 3.64
C ILE A 220 -4.34 14.14 3.26
N ARG A 221 -5.27 13.73 4.12
CA ARG A 221 -6.32 12.77 3.78
C ARG A 221 -7.62 13.11 4.51
N TRP A 222 -8.67 13.45 3.76
CA TRP A 222 -9.93 13.95 4.33
C TRP A 222 -10.58 12.99 5.33
N GLN A 223 -10.44 11.67 5.12
CA GLN A 223 -10.91 10.63 6.05
C GLN A 223 -10.40 10.82 7.50
N ASN A 224 -9.23 11.43 7.68
CA ASN A 224 -8.64 11.59 9.01
C ASN A 224 -9.36 12.64 9.86
N ILE A 225 -10.24 13.46 9.26
CA ILE A 225 -11.07 14.40 10.02
C ILE A 225 -11.89 13.68 11.10
N LEU A 226 -12.23 12.40 10.87
CA LEU A 226 -12.96 11.57 11.84
C LEU A 226 -12.20 11.36 13.16
N PHE A 227 -10.87 11.50 13.17
CA PHE A 227 -10.07 11.33 14.38
C PHE A 227 -10.04 12.59 15.24
N VAL A 228 -10.16 13.77 14.61
CA VAL A 228 -9.95 15.06 15.28
C VAL A 228 -10.96 15.29 16.41
N PRO A 229 -12.29 15.12 16.22
CA PRO A 229 -13.26 15.30 17.29
C PRO A 229 -13.09 14.30 18.44
N ALA A 230 -12.89 13.01 18.14
CA ALA A 230 -12.75 11.98 19.16
C ALA A 230 -11.53 12.24 20.06
N LEU A 231 -10.41 12.65 19.47
CA LEU A 231 -9.20 12.99 20.21
C LEU A 231 -9.30 14.33 20.95
N ALA A 232 -10.04 15.31 20.40
CA ALA A 232 -10.29 16.57 21.08
C ALA A 232 -11.21 16.42 22.30
N VAL A 233 -12.24 15.57 22.19
CA VAL A 233 -13.12 15.24 23.30
C VAL A 233 -12.33 14.58 24.42
N VAL A 234 -11.54 13.55 24.13
CA VAL A 234 -10.76 12.88 25.19
C VAL A 234 -9.70 13.78 25.81
N ALA A 235 -9.06 14.64 25.02
CA ALA A 235 -8.10 15.61 25.53
C ALA A 235 -8.75 16.66 26.44
N HIS A 236 -10.00 17.04 26.16
CA HIS A 236 -10.80 17.87 27.07
C HIS A 236 -11.13 17.11 28.37
N LEU A 237 -11.66 15.89 28.26
CA LEU A 237 -12.03 15.06 29.41
C LEU A 237 -10.84 14.82 30.35
N ASP A 238 -9.67 14.51 29.80
CA ASP A 238 -8.43 14.24 30.53
C ASP A 238 -7.94 15.46 31.35
N ARG A 239 -8.22 16.68 30.87
CA ARG A 239 -7.73 17.93 31.50
C ARG A 239 -8.74 18.63 32.38
N HIS A 240 -10.00 18.59 31.98
CA HIS A 240 -11.07 19.43 32.53
C HIS A 240 -12.24 18.60 33.08
N GLY A 241 -12.22 17.28 32.90
CA GLY A 241 -13.32 16.40 33.27
C GLY A 241 -14.52 16.48 32.32
N PRO A 242 -15.65 15.85 32.66
CA PRO A 242 -16.82 15.74 31.78
C PRO A 242 -17.63 17.03 31.66
N ARG A 243 -17.39 18.03 32.52
CA ARG A 243 -18.16 19.28 32.52
C ARG A 243 -17.65 20.19 31.39
N VAL A 244 -18.58 20.70 30.58
CA VAL A 244 -18.32 21.71 29.55
C VAL A 244 -18.97 23.02 30.00
N THR A 245 -18.21 24.12 29.92
CA THR A 245 -18.68 25.47 30.29
C THR A 245 -18.49 26.40 29.10
N ALA A 246 -19.12 27.57 29.12
CA ALA A 246 -18.92 28.57 28.06
C ALA A 246 -17.43 28.93 27.88
N HIS A 247 -16.68 29.05 28.98
CA HIS A 247 -15.23 29.30 28.93
C HIS A 247 -14.48 28.21 28.15
N HIS A 248 -14.81 26.93 28.37
CA HIS A 248 -14.19 25.83 27.62
C HIS A 248 -14.48 25.90 26.11
N LEU A 249 -15.68 26.34 25.71
CA LEU A 249 -16.04 26.51 24.31
C LEU A 249 -15.25 27.67 23.67
N TRP A 250 -15.15 28.81 24.36
CA TRP A 250 -14.34 29.94 23.90
C TRP A 250 -12.85 29.58 23.79
N ALA A 251 -12.32 28.84 24.76
CA ALA A 251 -10.93 28.35 24.75
C ALA A 251 -10.65 27.34 23.63
N ALA A 252 -11.68 26.66 23.10
CA ALA A 252 -11.56 25.73 21.99
C ALA A 252 -11.64 26.41 20.60
N LEU A 253 -12.05 27.69 20.51
CA LEU A 253 -12.13 28.39 19.22
C LEU A 253 -10.79 28.47 18.47
N PRO A 254 -9.64 28.76 19.11
CA PRO A 254 -8.36 28.73 18.42
C PRO A 254 -8.01 27.35 17.86
N PHE A 255 -8.39 26.28 18.57
CA PHE A 255 -8.25 24.91 18.08
C PHE A 255 -9.12 24.69 16.84
N ALA A 256 -10.42 25.00 16.93
CA ALA A 256 -11.37 24.81 15.83
C ALA A 256 -10.98 25.63 14.58
N GLY A 257 -10.62 26.91 14.76
CA GLY A 257 -10.15 27.77 13.67
C GLY A 257 -8.88 27.23 13.00
N CYS A 258 -7.93 26.71 13.78
CA CYS A 258 -6.71 26.11 13.23
C CYS A 258 -6.93 24.73 12.59
N VAL A 259 -8.04 24.03 12.89
CA VAL A 259 -8.42 22.82 12.12
C VAL A 259 -8.92 23.20 10.72
N VAL A 260 -9.67 24.30 10.60
CA VAL A 260 -10.25 24.74 9.32
C VAL A 260 -9.19 25.40 8.44
N LEU A 261 -8.26 26.17 9.01
CA LEU A 261 -7.28 26.96 8.25
C LEU A 261 -6.49 26.14 7.20
N PRO A 262 -5.91 24.95 7.50
CA PRO A 262 -5.22 24.14 6.50
C PRO A 262 -6.13 23.60 5.39
N LEU A 263 -7.46 23.54 5.59
CA LEU A 263 -8.38 23.01 4.59
C LEU A 263 -8.70 24.02 3.48
N LEU A 264 -8.38 25.31 3.68
CA LEU A 264 -8.72 26.38 2.73
C LEU A 264 -8.17 26.13 1.31
N PRO A 265 -6.91 25.72 1.08
CA PRO A 265 -6.41 25.45 -0.27
C PRO A 265 -7.20 24.34 -0.98
N GLN A 266 -7.67 23.33 -0.24
CA GLN A 266 -8.48 22.26 -0.80
C GLN A 266 -9.87 22.77 -1.21
N ILE A 267 -10.49 23.60 -0.36
CA ILE A 267 -11.80 24.20 -0.62
C ILE A 267 -11.72 25.11 -1.85
N VAL A 268 -10.66 25.92 -1.96
CA VAL A 268 -10.42 26.77 -3.14
C VAL A 268 -10.30 25.94 -4.41
N PHE A 269 -9.49 24.87 -4.39
CA PHE A 269 -9.36 23.97 -5.54
C PHE A 269 -10.70 23.33 -5.93
N TRP A 270 -11.47 22.85 -4.95
CA TRP A 270 -12.77 22.25 -5.24
C TRP A 270 -13.78 23.27 -5.79
N GLN A 271 -13.79 24.50 -5.26
CA GLN A 271 -14.61 25.57 -5.82
C GLN A 271 -14.22 25.89 -7.27
N TYR A 272 -12.92 25.90 -7.58
CA TYR A 272 -12.43 26.10 -8.94
C TYR A 272 -12.82 24.95 -9.89
N ALA A 273 -12.47 23.72 -9.53
CA ALA A 273 -12.58 22.55 -10.42
C ALA A 273 -13.99 21.96 -10.49
N TYR A 274 -14.78 22.06 -9.41
CA TYR A 274 -16.09 21.43 -9.29
C TYR A 274 -17.24 22.41 -9.00
N GLY A 275 -16.95 23.69 -8.75
CA GLY A 275 -17.98 24.70 -8.44
C GLY A 275 -18.59 24.59 -7.05
N VAL A 276 -18.13 23.65 -6.22
CA VAL A 276 -18.66 23.40 -4.87
C VAL A 276 -17.52 23.29 -3.84
N PRO A 277 -17.73 23.79 -2.61
CA PRO A 277 -16.67 23.83 -1.59
C PRO A 277 -16.44 22.50 -0.88
N PHE A 278 -17.36 21.52 -1.01
CA PHE A 278 -17.26 20.19 -0.39
C PHE A 278 -17.88 19.13 -1.29
N LEU A 279 -17.14 18.04 -1.54
CA LEU A 279 -17.64 16.89 -2.29
C LEU A 279 -16.80 15.62 -2.02
N ILE A 280 -17.30 14.48 -2.51
CA ILE A 280 -16.52 13.25 -2.68
C ILE A 280 -16.07 13.22 -4.16
N PRO A 281 -14.82 13.58 -4.49
CA PRO A 281 -14.41 13.74 -5.88
C PRO A 281 -14.33 12.43 -6.66
N GLN A 282 -14.33 11.28 -5.96
CA GLN A 282 -14.44 9.94 -6.55
C GLN A 282 -15.85 9.62 -7.11
N ARG A 283 -16.79 10.57 -7.04
CA ARG A 283 -18.17 10.54 -7.59
C ARG A 283 -19.14 9.62 -6.83
N GLN A 284 -20.41 9.68 -7.25
CA GLN A 284 -21.49 8.86 -6.69
C GLN A 284 -21.17 7.36 -6.78
N GLY A 285 -21.54 6.62 -5.72
CA GLY A 285 -21.31 5.18 -5.62
C GLY A 285 -19.88 4.78 -5.19
N TYR A 286 -18.99 5.74 -4.90
CA TYR A 286 -17.69 5.43 -4.30
C TYR A 286 -17.80 4.98 -2.85
N LEU A 287 -18.69 5.61 -2.07
CA LEU A 287 -19.09 5.17 -0.74
C LEU A 287 -20.46 4.49 -0.83
N ASP A 288 -20.55 3.27 -0.34
CA ASP A 288 -21.76 2.48 -0.24
C ASP A 288 -21.97 2.05 1.22
N PRO A 289 -22.82 2.76 1.98
CA PRO A 289 -23.10 2.40 3.37
C PRO A 289 -23.96 1.13 3.52
N THR A 290 -24.57 0.64 2.44
CA THR A 290 -25.42 -0.56 2.49
C THR A 290 -24.60 -1.85 2.48
N ARG A 291 -23.32 -1.77 2.07
CA ARG A 291 -22.40 -2.90 2.01
C ARG A 291 -21.21 -2.68 2.93
N LEU A 292 -21.13 -3.45 4.00
CA LEU A 292 -20.04 -3.38 4.98
C LEU A 292 -19.26 -4.70 5.05
N PRO A 293 -18.33 -4.98 4.12
CA PRO A 293 -17.51 -6.19 4.10
C PRO A 293 -16.38 -6.13 5.16
N ILE A 294 -16.73 -5.88 6.43
CA ILE A 294 -15.78 -5.68 7.55
C ILE A 294 -14.79 -6.83 7.68
N LEU A 295 -15.29 -8.07 7.60
CA LEU A 295 -14.43 -9.26 7.66
C LEU A 295 -13.45 -9.33 6.49
N GLN A 296 -13.82 -8.84 5.31
CA GLN A 296 -12.92 -8.82 4.15
C GLN A 296 -11.85 -7.75 4.32
N VAL A 297 -12.21 -6.56 4.80
CA VAL A 297 -11.27 -5.47 5.14
C VAL A 297 -10.21 -5.96 6.13
N LEU A 298 -10.58 -6.80 7.10
CA LEU A 298 -9.68 -7.29 8.13
C LEU A 298 -8.90 -8.54 7.69
N PHE A 299 -9.54 -9.52 7.07
CA PHE A 299 -9.00 -10.87 6.92
C PHE A 299 -8.90 -11.40 5.48
N SER A 300 -9.31 -10.64 4.47
CA SER A 300 -9.14 -11.11 3.08
C SER A 300 -7.67 -11.26 2.71
N LEU A 301 -7.36 -12.28 1.91
CA LEU A 301 -6.05 -12.37 1.24
C LEU A 301 -5.87 -11.23 0.22
N ARG A 302 -6.94 -10.60 -0.26
CA ARG A 302 -6.89 -9.38 -1.07
C ARG A 302 -6.70 -8.14 -0.19
N HIS A 303 -5.46 -7.89 0.20
CA HIS A 303 -5.03 -6.72 0.99
C HIS A 303 -5.75 -6.53 2.34
N GLY A 304 -6.25 -7.61 2.95
CA GLY A 304 -6.85 -7.54 4.30
C GLY A 304 -5.82 -7.11 5.34
N LEU A 305 -6.24 -6.27 6.29
CA LEU A 305 -5.35 -5.62 7.25
C LEU A 305 -4.55 -6.61 8.10
N ILE A 306 -5.23 -7.56 8.74
CA ILE A 306 -4.64 -8.54 9.66
C ILE A 306 -3.98 -9.68 8.89
N SER A 307 -4.59 -10.15 7.79
CA SER A 307 -4.02 -11.23 6.99
C SER A 307 -2.67 -10.86 6.36
N TRP A 308 -2.51 -9.59 5.98
CA TRP A 308 -1.22 -9.11 5.47
C TRP A 308 -0.25 -8.71 6.58
N HIS A 309 -0.77 -8.14 7.67
CA HIS A 309 0.04 -7.59 8.75
C HIS A 309 -0.52 -8.03 10.12
N PRO A 310 -0.25 -9.29 10.55
CA PRO A 310 -0.79 -9.84 11.80
C PRO A 310 -0.43 -9.02 13.05
N TRP A 311 0.63 -8.20 12.99
CA TRP A 311 1.00 -7.29 14.06
C TRP A 311 -0.13 -6.32 14.45
N TRP A 312 -1.04 -5.96 13.53
CA TRP A 312 -2.22 -5.15 13.86
C TRP A 312 -3.09 -5.81 14.92
N LEU A 313 -3.28 -7.13 14.85
CA LEU A 313 -4.07 -7.86 15.83
C LEU A 313 -3.42 -7.77 17.22
N LEU A 314 -2.10 -7.93 17.31
CA LEU A 314 -1.36 -7.79 18.56
C LEU A 314 -1.46 -6.36 19.12
N ALA A 315 -1.27 -5.35 18.29
CA ALA A 315 -1.36 -3.96 18.72
C ALA A 315 -2.78 -3.60 19.21
N VAL A 316 -3.84 -4.04 18.52
CA VAL A 316 -5.23 -3.82 18.96
C VAL A 316 -5.54 -4.60 20.23
N ALA A 317 -5.09 -5.86 20.35
CA ALA A 317 -5.25 -6.65 21.57
C ALA A 317 -4.55 -5.97 22.77
N GLY A 318 -3.33 -5.46 22.58
CA GLY A 318 -2.64 -4.68 23.60
C GLY A 318 -3.39 -3.41 24.00
N LEU A 319 -4.04 -2.75 23.04
CA LEU A 319 -4.86 -1.57 23.33
C LEU A 319 -6.07 -1.93 24.21
N LEU A 320 -6.74 -3.06 23.95
CA LEU A 320 -7.83 -3.57 24.80
C LEU A 320 -7.38 -3.92 26.23
N LEU A 321 -6.10 -4.27 26.39
CA LEU A 321 -5.47 -4.53 27.70
C LEU A 321 -4.99 -3.26 28.41
N HIS A 322 -5.04 -2.09 27.75
CA HIS A 322 -4.59 -0.82 28.32
C HIS A 322 -5.59 -0.27 29.35
N ARG A 323 -5.29 -0.46 30.65
CA ARG A 323 -6.18 -0.07 31.76
C ARG A 323 -5.86 1.30 32.39
N GLN A 324 -4.67 1.86 32.16
CA GLN A 324 -4.21 3.08 32.86
C GLN A 324 -4.91 4.36 32.34
N ASP A 325 -4.99 4.56 31.02
CA ASP A 325 -5.70 5.71 30.42
C ASP A 325 -6.95 5.26 29.64
N ARG A 326 -7.97 4.75 30.34
CA ARG A 326 -9.16 4.12 29.70
C ARG A 326 -9.90 5.04 28.74
N GLN A 327 -9.97 6.34 29.04
CA GLN A 327 -10.64 7.32 28.16
C GLN A 327 -9.89 7.46 26.83
N TRP A 328 -8.56 7.57 26.88
CA TRP A 328 -7.71 7.59 25.68
C TRP A 328 -7.80 6.28 24.91
N THR A 329 -7.77 5.14 25.60
CA THR A 329 -7.99 3.82 24.98
C THR A 329 -9.31 3.77 24.23
N LEU A 330 -10.41 4.24 24.83
CA LEU A 330 -11.72 4.26 24.19
C LEU A 330 -11.75 5.18 22.96
N ALA A 331 -11.21 6.40 23.07
CA ALA A 331 -11.15 7.33 21.94
C ALA A 331 -10.34 6.77 20.76
N VAL A 332 -9.21 6.12 21.05
CA VAL A 332 -8.37 5.43 20.06
C VAL A 332 -9.14 4.27 19.42
N LEU A 333 -9.84 3.44 20.20
CA LEU A 333 -10.68 2.36 19.67
C LEU A 333 -11.80 2.88 18.77
N LEU A 334 -12.46 3.97 19.17
CA LEU A 334 -13.49 4.63 18.35
C LEU A 334 -12.92 5.13 17.01
N CYS A 335 -11.71 5.70 17.02
CA CYS A 335 -11.01 6.10 15.79
C CYS A 335 -10.73 4.88 14.89
N LEU A 336 -10.26 3.76 15.47
CA LEU A 336 -9.99 2.54 14.72
C LEU A 336 -11.27 1.94 14.13
N VAL A 337 -12.36 1.89 14.90
CA VAL A 337 -13.67 1.41 14.43
C VAL A 337 -14.18 2.31 13.30
N ALA A 338 -14.13 3.63 13.47
CA ALA A 338 -14.52 4.59 12.44
C ALA A 338 -13.70 4.39 11.15
N GLN A 339 -12.38 4.15 11.28
CA GLN A 339 -11.52 3.84 10.15
C GLN A 339 -11.93 2.53 9.46
N VAL A 340 -12.22 1.46 10.21
CA VAL A 340 -12.66 0.18 9.64
C VAL A 340 -13.99 0.35 8.89
N VAL A 341 -14.97 1.00 9.51
CA VAL A 341 -16.29 1.23 8.92
C VAL A 341 -16.19 2.06 7.65
N LEU A 342 -15.47 3.19 7.69
CA LEU A 342 -15.30 4.03 6.51
C LEU A 342 -14.65 3.27 5.36
N ASN A 343 -13.58 2.49 5.63
CA ASN A 343 -12.92 1.71 4.57
C ASN A 343 -13.79 0.59 4.02
N ALA A 344 -14.67 0.00 4.83
CA ALA A 344 -15.63 -0.99 4.39
C ALA A 344 -16.69 -0.40 3.45
N MET A 345 -17.07 0.87 3.65
CA MET A 345 -18.00 1.57 2.75
C MET A 345 -17.38 1.89 1.38
N VAL A 346 -16.05 1.88 1.26
CA VAL A 346 -15.41 2.22 -0.02
C VAL A 346 -15.56 1.07 -1.03
N LYS A 347 -16.00 1.39 -2.26
CA LYS A 347 -16.19 0.43 -3.35
C LYS A 347 -14.99 -0.50 -3.57
N ASP A 348 -13.78 0.05 -3.56
CA ASP A 348 -12.51 -0.67 -3.61
C ASP A 348 -11.87 -0.76 -2.22
N TRP A 349 -12.56 -1.35 -1.25
CA TRP A 349 -12.08 -1.48 0.15
C TRP A 349 -10.68 -2.10 0.27
N TRP A 350 -10.24 -2.88 -0.73
CA TRP A 350 -8.91 -3.49 -0.82
C TRP A 350 -7.81 -2.51 -1.29
N GLY A 351 -8.14 -1.27 -1.66
CA GLY A 351 -7.16 -0.21 -1.93
C GLY A 351 -6.43 -0.27 -3.28
N ASN A 352 -6.98 -0.99 -4.26
CA ASN A 352 -6.42 -1.18 -5.61
C ASN A 352 -4.96 -1.69 -5.58
N TRP A 353 -4.01 -1.03 -6.25
CA TRP A 353 -2.58 -1.39 -6.23
C TRP A 353 -1.93 -0.97 -4.89
N SER A 354 -2.10 -1.79 -3.86
CA SER A 354 -1.62 -1.51 -2.51
C SER A 354 -0.91 -2.69 -1.87
N PHE A 355 0.23 -2.44 -1.23
CA PHE A 355 0.79 -3.40 -0.28
C PHE A 355 -0.02 -3.36 1.03
N GLY A 356 -0.80 -4.42 1.28
CA GLY A 356 -1.75 -4.50 2.39
C GLY A 356 -2.80 -3.38 2.35
N ASN A 357 -3.56 -3.21 3.45
CA ASN A 357 -4.57 -2.15 3.51
C ASN A 357 -3.93 -0.78 3.82
N ARG A 358 -3.43 -0.12 2.77
CA ARG A 358 -2.70 1.16 2.86
C ARG A 358 -3.48 2.32 3.48
N ARG A 359 -4.81 2.26 3.46
CA ARG A 359 -5.66 3.31 4.02
C ARG A 359 -5.65 3.33 5.55
N PHE A 360 -5.12 2.31 6.23
CA PHE A 360 -4.94 2.26 7.69
C PHE A 360 -3.58 2.78 8.17
N LEU A 361 -2.70 3.19 7.26
CA LEU A 361 -1.35 3.64 7.61
C LEU A 361 -1.38 4.90 8.51
N ASN A 362 -2.39 5.75 8.32
CA ASN A 362 -2.74 6.87 9.19
C ASN A 362 -3.02 6.47 10.64
N ALA A 363 -3.50 5.26 10.90
CA ALA A 363 -3.90 4.80 12.23
C ALA A 363 -2.76 4.11 13.01
N LEU A 364 -1.59 3.86 12.41
CA LEU A 364 -0.45 3.28 13.12
C LEU A 364 0.00 4.08 14.36
N PRO A 365 0.03 5.42 14.38
CA PRO A 365 0.42 6.18 15.57
C PRO A 365 -0.53 5.94 16.74
N LEU A 366 -1.83 5.74 16.46
CA LEU A 366 -2.86 5.40 17.43
C LEU A 366 -2.60 4.01 18.06
N CYS A 367 -2.08 3.06 17.28
CA CYS A 367 -1.73 1.72 17.73
C CYS A 367 -0.43 1.64 18.55
N THR A 368 0.34 2.72 18.66
CA THR A 368 1.59 2.76 19.46
C THR A 368 1.37 2.34 20.91
N VAL A 369 0.29 2.82 21.53
CA VAL A 369 -0.04 2.51 22.93
C VAL A 369 -0.28 1.01 23.08
N GLY A 370 -1.11 0.44 22.21
CA GLY A 370 -1.40 -0.99 22.24
C GLY A 370 -0.16 -1.86 22.00
N ALA A 371 0.68 -1.50 21.02
CA ALA A 371 1.95 -2.17 20.78
C ALA A 371 2.88 -2.12 22.01
N CYS A 372 2.94 -0.99 22.74
CA CYS A 372 3.70 -0.89 23.98
C CYS A 372 3.12 -1.78 25.08
N VAL A 373 1.79 -1.83 25.23
CA VAL A 373 1.14 -2.67 26.24
C VAL A 373 1.48 -4.15 26.04
N VAL A 374 1.49 -4.66 24.80
CA VAL A 374 1.88 -6.05 24.51
C VAL A 374 3.24 -6.39 25.11
N TYR A 375 4.24 -5.53 24.94
CA TYR A 375 5.60 -5.73 25.47
C TYR A 375 5.72 -5.61 26.99
N THR A 376 4.75 -4.97 27.65
CA THR A 376 4.72 -4.84 29.12
C THR A 376 3.83 -5.86 29.82
N HIS A 377 2.89 -6.47 29.08
CA HIS A 377 1.90 -7.38 29.65
C HIS A 377 2.53 -8.66 30.21
N PHE A 378 3.48 -9.24 29.48
CA PHE A 378 4.19 -10.46 29.90
C PHE A 378 5.36 -10.11 30.84
N ARG A 379 5.23 -10.53 32.12
CA ARG A 379 6.22 -10.22 33.16
C ARG A 379 7.37 -11.22 33.25
N GLY A 380 7.18 -12.47 32.81
CA GLY A 380 8.20 -13.52 32.87
C GLY A 380 9.19 -13.52 31.70
N THR A 381 10.42 -13.98 31.93
CA THR A 381 11.49 -14.04 30.92
C THR A 381 11.11 -14.89 29.70
N VAL A 382 10.46 -16.04 29.92
CA VAL A 382 9.99 -16.91 28.82
C VAL A 382 8.95 -16.20 27.96
N GLY A 383 7.92 -15.61 28.57
CA GLY A 383 6.87 -14.88 27.84
C GLY A 383 7.42 -13.70 27.03
N ARG A 384 8.39 -12.96 27.59
CA ARG A 384 9.07 -11.87 26.87
C ARG A 384 9.90 -12.38 25.69
N ARG A 385 10.66 -13.47 25.87
CA ARG A 385 11.44 -14.08 24.79
C ARG A 385 10.54 -14.61 23.67
N VAL A 386 9.43 -15.27 24.02
CA VAL A 386 8.44 -15.73 23.05
C VAL A 386 7.86 -14.54 22.28
N LEU A 387 7.44 -13.48 22.96
CA LEU A 387 6.88 -12.30 22.31
C LEU A 387 7.89 -11.63 21.36
N VAL A 388 9.13 -11.43 21.81
CA VAL A 388 10.19 -10.86 20.95
C VAL A 388 10.48 -11.78 19.77
N GLY A 389 10.53 -13.10 19.99
CA GLY A 389 10.66 -14.09 18.93
C GLY A 389 9.53 -14.00 17.91
N THR A 390 8.27 -13.93 18.36
CA THR A 390 7.10 -13.72 17.50
C THR A 390 7.20 -12.40 16.72
N ALA A 391 7.63 -11.31 17.36
CA ALA A 391 7.83 -10.04 16.68
C ALA A 391 8.89 -10.14 15.58
N VAL A 392 10.05 -10.77 15.86
CA VAL A 392 11.09 -11.01 14.87
C VAL A 392 10.57 -11.85 13.71
N LEU A 393 9.83 -12.93 13.99
CA LEU A 393 9.23 -13.76 12.94
C LEU A 393 8.25 -12.96 12.07
N LEU A 394 7.39 -12.13 12.68
CA LEU A 394 6.46 -11.27 11.93
C LEU A 394 7.17 -10.17 11.13
N VAL A 395 8.29 -9.66 11.62
CA VAL A 395 9.16 -8.76 10.84
C VAL A 395 9.72 -9.47 9.62
N LEU A 396 10.36 -10.64 9.80
CA LEU A 396 10.94 -11.41 8.70
C LEU A 396 9.86 -11.79 7.68
N TRP A 397 8.69 -12.20 8.14
CA TRP A 397 7.52 -12.48 7.32
C TRP A 397 7.11 -11.29 6.47
N ASN A 398 6.98 -10.11 7.08
CA ASN A 398 6.56 -8.90 6.39
C ASN A 398 7.61 -8.43 5.39
N GLN A 399 8.90 -8.53 5.70
CA GLN A 399 9.98 -8.18 4.76
C GLN A 399 10.03 -9.14 3.57
N ALA A 400 9.85 -10.44 3.79
CA ALA A 400 9.67 -11.42 2.72
C ALA A 400 8.45 -11.09 1.84
N PHE A 401 7.35 -10.61 2.46
CA PHE A 401 6.18 -10.19 1.71
C PHE A 401 6.40 -8.93 0.89
N VAL A 402 7.09 -7.93 1.44
CA VAL A 402 7.50 -6.74 0.69
C VAL A 402 8.32 -7.17 -0.51
N PHE A 403 9.30 -8.06 -0.35
CA PHE A 403 10.11 -8.57 -1.45
C PHE A 403 9.26 -9.23 -2.55
N GLN A 404 8.34 -10.14 -2.19
CA GLN A 404 7.42 -10.76 -3.14
C GLN A 404 6.58 -9.73 -3.90
N TYR A 405 5.96 -8.78 -3.20
CA TYR A 405 5.11 -7.76 -3.80
C TYR A 405 5.90 -6.84 -4.73
N GLN A 406 7.09 -6.41 -4.28
CA GLN A 406 8.01 -5.54 -5.01
C GLN A 406 8.41 -6.15 -6.35
N ARG A 407 8.85 -7.41 -6.29
CA ARG A 407 9.31 -8.22 -7.41
C ARG A 407 8.14 -8.85 -8.18
N GLY A 408 6.91 -8.44 -7.88
CA GLY A 408 5.65 -8.93 -8.47
C GLY A 408 5.57 -10.45 -8.59
N LEU A 409 6.11 -11.15 -7.58
CA LEU A 409 5.97 -12.60 -7.43
C LEU A 409 4.55 -13.02 -7.06
N ILE A 410 3.73 -12.03 -6.69
CA ILE A 410 2.32 -12.12 -6.30
C ILE A 410 1.54 -11.01 -7.02
N PRO A 411 0.22 -11.16 -7.21
CA PRO A 411 -0.60 -10.15 -7.88
C PRO A 411 -0.66 -8.84 -7.09
N ARG A 412 -0.72 -7.70 -7.81
CA ARG A 412 -0.76 -6.36 -7.21
C ARG A 412 -2.15 -5.83 -6.88
N SER A 413 -3.18 -6.31 -7.58
CA SER A 413 -4.58 -5.84 -7.49
C SER A 413 -5.57 -6.94 -7.12
N GLU A 414 -5.17 -8.19 -7.31
CA GLU A 414 -5.98 -9.38 -7.06
C GLU A 414 -5.61 -10.07 -5.76
N SER A 415 -6.37 -11.09 -5.38
CA SER A 415 -6.02 -11.90 -4.22
C SER A 415 -4.85 -12.82 -4.57
N PRO A 416 -3.73 -12.81 -3.82
CA PRO A 416 -2.83 -13.94 -3.82
C PRO A 416 -3.53 -15.19 -3.27
N THR A 417 -3.02 -16.33 -3.69
CA THR A 417 -3.36 -17.67 -3.18
C THR A 417 -2.76 -17.88 -1.79
N ALA A 418 -3.27 -18.88 -1.06
CA ALA A 418 -2.69 -19.28 0.22
C ALA A 418 -1.23 -19.75 0.06
N THR A 419 -0.89 -20.44 -1.03
CA THR A 419 0.48 -20.88 -1.32
C THR A 419 1.44 -19.69 -1.47
N GLU A 420 1.04 -18.68 -2.23
CA GLU A 420 1.82 -17.45 -2.42
C GLU A 420 2.08 -16.69 -1.12
N VAL A 421 1.08 -16.68 -0.22
CA VAL A 421 1.17 -16.01 1.08
C VAL A 421 1.97 -16.83 2.09
N PHE A 422 1.74 -18.14 2.20
CA PHE A 422 2.27 -18.94 3.31
C PHE A 422 3.51 -19.77 2.96
N SER A 423 3.51 -20.41 1.80
CA SER A 423 4.55 -21.38 1.43
C SER A 423 5.67 -20.74 0.63
N ASP A 424 5.33 -19.89 -0.35
CA ASP A 424 6.31 -19.33 -1.30
C ASP A 424 7.31 -18.38 -0.61
N LYS A 425 6.92 -17.78 0.52
CA LYS A 425 7.82 -16.97 1.37
C LYS A 425 9.00 -17.77 1.90
N LEU A 426 8.85 -19.09 2.07
CA LEU A 426 9.92 -19.97 2.54
C LEU A 426 10.81 -20.47 1.40
N ARG A 427 10.44 -20.19 0.14
CA ARG A 427 11.10 -20.64 -1.09
C ARG A 427 11.37 -19.49 -2.06
N LEU A 428 11.67 -18.30 -1.54
CA LEU A 428 11.83 -17.08 -2.35
C LEU A 428 12.84 -17.24 -3.48
N GLY A 429 13.94 -17.96 -3.26
CA GLY A 429 14.94 -18.23 -4.31
C GLY A 429 14.33 -18.97 -5.49
N THR A 430 13.66 -20.11 -5.23
CA THR A 430 12.97 -20.89 -6.26
C THR A 430 11.90 -20.06 -6.97
N VAL A 431 11.04 -19.36 -6.23
CA VAL A 431 9.98 -18.53 -6.83
C VAL A 431 10.55 -17.42 -7.71
N TRP A 432 11.65 -16.80 -7.27
CA TRP A 432 12.35 -15.76 -8.03
C TRP A 432 12.99 -16.31 -9.31
N GLU A 433 13.71 -17.44 -9.24
CA GLU A 433 14.31 -18.10 -10.40
C GLU A 433 13.24 -18.56 -11.40
N THR A 434 12.14 -19.14 -10.93
CA THR A 434 11.00 -19.50 -11.76
C THR A 434 10.41 -18.27 -12.44
N GLN A 435 10.19 -17.15 -11.72
CA GLN A 435 9.67 -15.93 -12.32
C GLN A 435 10.64 -15.31 -13.34
N LEU A 436 11.95 -15.42 -13.13
CA LEU A 436 12.94 -14.99 -14.13
C LEU A 436 12.83 -15.81 -15.42
N ALA A 437 12.67 -17.13 -15.31
CA ALA A 437 12.42 -17.99 -16.48
C ALA A 437 11.10 -17.61 -17.17
N VAL A 438 10.02 -17.38 -16.42
CA VAL A 438 8.75 -16.86 -16.97
C VAL A 438 8.94 -15.54 -17.70
N ASN A 439 9.60 -14.55 -17.08
CA ASN A 439 9.84 -13.24 -17.71
C ASN A 439 10.63 -13.40 -19.01
N THR A 440 11.64 -14.28 -19.02
CA THR A 440 12.44 -14.56 -20.21
C THR A 440 11.59 -15.22 -21.30
N ALA A 441 10.72 -16.16 -20.94
CA ALA A 441 9.77 -16.76 -21.86
C ALA A 441 8.86 -15.69 -22.47
N VAL A 442 8.18 -14.88 -21.65
CA VAL A 442 7.28 -13.82 -22.12
C VAL A 442 7.99 -12.80 -23.02
N ASN A 443 9.22 -12.39 -22.68
CA ASN A 443 10.00 -11.50 -23.54
C ASN A 443 10.38 -12.17 -24.87
N SER A 444 10.68 -13.47 -24.88
CA SER A 444 10.96 -14.23 -26.10
C SER A 444 9.70 -14.34 -26.98
N PHE A 445 8.55 -14.62 -26.37
CA PHE A 445 7.26 -14.64 -27.05
C PHE A 445 6.94 -13.29 -27.74
N ARG A 446 7.22 -12.16 -27.09
CA ARG A 446 7.04 -10.81 -27.67
C ARG A 446 7.97 -10.50 -28.83
N ARG A 447 9.09 -11.21 -28.94
CA ARG A 447 10.08 -11.05 -30.02
C ARG A 447 9.92 -12.10 -31.11
N ASP A 448 8.82 -12.86 -31.07
CA ASP A 448 8.56 -13.99 -31.96
C ASP A 448 9.66 -15.08 -31.91
N ASP A 449 10.41 -15.16 -30.79
CA ASP A 449 11.44 -16.16 -30.53
C ASP A 449 10.82 -17.35 -29.78
N PHE A 450 10.14 -18.21 -30.55
CA PHE A 450 9.36 -19.32 -30.01
C PHE A 450 10.21 -20.44 -29.41
N ASP A 451 11.43 -20.65 -29.91
CA ASP A 451 12.34 -21.68 -29.38
C ASP A 451 12.76 -21.33 -27.95
N ASN A 452 13.15 -20.08 -27.70
CA ASN A 452 13.45 -19.62 -26.35
C ASN A 452 12.20 -19.55 -25.48
N TYR A 453 11.04 -19.15 -26.02
CA TYR A 453 9.78 -19.21 -25.28
C TYR A 453 9.50 -20.61 -24.74
N VAL A 454 9.56 -21.64 -25.59
CA VAL A 454 9.34 -23.05 -25.21
C VAL A 454 10.36 -23.49 -24.17
N ARG A 455 11.65 -23.21 -24.40
CA ARG A 455 12.73 -23.58 -23.49
C ARG A 455 12.51 -23.02 -22.08
N PHE A 456 12.26 -21.71 -21.99
CA PHE A 456 12.13 -21.04 -20.69
C PHE A 456 10.78 -21.31 -20.00
N ALA A 457 9.71 -21.55 -20.75
CA ALA A 457 8.44 -22.00 -20.19
C ALA A 457 8.55 -23.39 -19.55
N LYS A 458 9.24 -24.34 -20.21
CA LYS A 458 9.55 -25.66 -19.63
C LYS A 458 10.45 -25.54 -18.41
N GLN A 459 11.53 -24.76 -18.50
CA GLN A 459 12.40 -24.49 -17.36
C GLN A 459 11.64 -23.92 -16.16
N ALA A 460 10.73 -22.97 -16.38
CA ALA A 460 9.89 -22.42 -15.31
C ALA A 460 9.02 -23.49 -14.65
N HIS A 461 8.39 -24.35 -15.46
CA HIS A 461 7.58 -25.46 -14.96
C HIS A 461 8.43 -26.47 -14.19
N ASP A 462 9.60 -26.86 -14.70
CA ASP A 462 10.48 -27.83 -14.03
C ASP A 462 11.00 -27.31 -12.68
N LEU A 463 11.30 -26.00 -12.59
CA LEU A 463 11.73 -25.36 -11.35
C LEU A 463 10.61 -25.31 -10.30
N TYR A 464 9.39 -24.94 -10.71
CA TYR A 464 8.25 -24.88 -9.80
C TYR A 464 6.91 -25.08 -10.53
N PRO A 465 6.43 -26.33 -10.67
CA PRO A 465 5.25 -26.65 -11.49
C PRO A 465 3.96 -25.99 -10.99
N GLY A 466 3.84 -25.76 -9.69
CA GLY A 466 2.66 -25.16 -9.05
C GLY A 466 2.65 -23.64 -9.06
N TYR A 467 3.69 -22.99 -9.58
CA TYR A 467 3.76 -21.53 -9.60
C TYR A 467 2.80 -20.97 -10.65
N ARG A 468 1.95 -20.01 -10.23
CA ARG A 468 0.86 -19.51 -11.08
C ARG A 468 1.32 -19.06 -12.46
N ASN A 469 2.45 -18.34 -12.54
CA ASN A 469 2.89 -17.78 -13.80
C ASN A 469 3.62 -18.83 -14.67
N ALA A 470 4.22 -19.85 -14.04
CA ALA A 470 4.77 -21.00 -14.76
C ALA A 470 3.65 -21.82 -15.43
N LEU A 471 2.52 -22.01 -14.75
CA LEU A 471 1.34 -22.66 -15.34
C LEU A 471 0.88 -21.97 -16.62
N LYS A 472 0.86 -20.63 -16.65
CA LYS A 472 0.39 -19.85 -17.81
C LYS A 472 1.26 -20.02 -19.05
N VAL A 473 2.58 -20.02 -18.89
CA VAL A 473 3.51 -20.19 -20.02
C VAL A 473 3.58 -21.65 -20.45
N HIS A 474 3.60 -22.58 -19.49
CA HIS A 474 3.70 -24.00 -19.77
C HIS A 474 2.43 -24.60 -20.38
N ALA A 475 1.24 -24.20 -19.95
CA ALA A 475 -0.03 -24.70 -20.49
C ALA A 475 -0.12 -24.51 -22.01
N VAL A 476 0.28 -23.33 -22.51
CA VAL A 476 0.30 -23.03 -23.94
C VAL A 476 1.35 -23.86 -24.67
N VAL A 477 2.56 -24.01 -24.11
CA VAL A 477 3.62 -24.84 -24.70
C VAL A 477 3.20 -26.30 -24.79
N ALA A 478 2.65 -26.86 -23.72
CA ALA A 478 2.15 -28.22 -23.68
C ALA A 478 1.02 -28.44 -24.70
N ALA A 479 0.11 -27.48 -24.85
CA ALA A 479 -0.98 -27.55 -25.83
C ALA A 479 -0.47 -27.55 -27.28
N VAL A 480 0.49 -26.69 -27.60
CA VAL A 480 1.10 -26.61 -28.94
C VAL A 480 1.91 -27.85 -29.27
N GLN A 481 2.58 -28.46 -28.28
CA GLN A 481 3.35 -29.70 -28.46
C GLN A 481 2.50 -30.97 -28.47
N GLY A 482 1.18 -30.86 -28.29
CA GLY A 482 0.27 -32.00 -28.27
C GLY A 482 0.27 -32.79 -26.96
N GLU A 483 0.88 -32.28 -25.89
CA GLU A 483 0.85 -32.85 -24.55
C GLU A 483 -0.49 -32.52 -23.85
N LEU A 484 -1.61 -32.94 -24.46
CA LEU A 484 -2.97 -32.48 -24.13
C LEU A 484 -3.36 -32.70 -22.67
N SER A 485 -2.94 -33.81 -22.05
CA SER A 485 -3.27 -34.11 -20.64
C SER A 485 -2.58 -33.15 -19.67
N LYS A 486 -1.30 -32.81 -19.92
CA LYS A 486 -0.57 -31.83 -19.12
C LYS A 486 -1.12 -30.42 -19.34
N ALA A 487 -1.37 -30.07 -20.60
CA ALA A 487 -1.96 -28.78 -20.95
C ALA A 487 -3.31 -28.58 -20.27
N MET A 488 -4.18 -29.60 -20.28
CA MET A 488 -5.48 -29.55 -19.59
C MET A 488 -5.30 -29.32 -18.10
N SER A 489 -4.43 -30.10 -17.45
CA SER A 489 -4.17 -29.95 -16.00
C SER A 489 -3.67 -28.54 -15.64
N ASP A 490 -2.79 -27.97 -16.46
CA ASP A 490 -2.24 -26.65 -16.19
C ASP A 490 -3.25 -25.53 -16.46
N TYR A 491 -4.08 -25.64 -17.51
CA TYR A 491 -5.18 -24.69 -17.74
C TYR A 491 -6.24 -24.76 -16.65
N GLU A 492 -6.61 -25.94 -16.16
CA GLU A 492 -7.55 -26.11 -15.06
C GLU A 492 -7.02 -25.48 -13.76
N LYS A 493 -5.73 -25.69 -13.44
CA LYS A 493 -5.09 -25.04 -12.30
C LYS A 493 -5.01 -23.53 -12.46
N TRP A 494 -4.66 -23.05 -13.66
CA TRP A 494 -4.67 -21.62 -13.96
C TRP A 494 -6.07 -21.05 -13.74
N LEU A 495 -7.11 -21.66 -14.31
CA LEU A 495 -8.48 -21.19 -14.17
C LEU A 495 -8.99 -21.26 -12.72
N ALA A 496 -8.54 -22.24 -11.93
CA ALA A 496 -8.86 -22.32 -10.50
C ALA A 496 -8.26 -21.13 -9.70
N ILE A 497 -7.09 -20.62 -10.11
CA ILE A 497 -6.44 -19.45 -9.50
C ILE A 497 -7.06 -18.15 -10.04
N GLU A 498 -7.33 -18.10 -11.35
CA GLU A 498 -7.86 -16.94 -12.07
C GLU A 498 -9.16 -17.31 -12.81
N PRO A 499 -10.31 -17.39 -12.12
CA PRO A 499 -11.58 -17.86 -12.72
C PRO A 499 -12.11 -16.99 -13.87
N LYS A 500 -11.49 -15.83 -14.10
CA LYS A 500 -11.83 -14.88 -15.16
C LYS A 500 -10.84 -14.89 -16.33
N SER A 501 -9.82 -15.76 -16.30
CA SER A 501 -8.85 -15.88 -17.38
C SER A 501 -9.54 -16.36 -18.65
N VAL A 502 -9.58 -15.50 -19.66
CA VAL A 502 -10.15 -15.80 -20.97
C VAL A 502 -9.24 -16.77 -21.70
N ALA A 503 -7.92 -16.56 -21.61
CA ALA A 503 -6.92 -17.44 -22.22
C ALA A 503 -7.01 -18.88 -21.66
N ALA A 504 -7.17 -19.06 -20.35
CA ALA A 504 -7.30 -20.40 -19.77
C ALA A 504 -8.57 -21.11 -20.23
N MET A 505 -9.73 -20.43 -20.19
CA MET A 505 -11.00 -20.99 -20.68
C MET A 505 -10.94 -21.35 -22.17
N TRP A 506 -10.27 -20.51 -22.97
CA TRP A 506 -10.11 -20.74 -24.41
C TRP A 506 -9.18 -21.93 -24.69
N GLY A 507 -8.10 -22.07 -23.92
CA GLY A 507 -7.20 -23.24 -23.98
C GLY A 507 -7.92 -24.55 -23.61
N ILE A 508 -8.77 -24.53 -22.58
CA ILE A 508 -9.60 -25.69 -22.22
C ILE A 508 -10.55 -26.04 -23.37
N ALA A 509 -11.22 -25.03 -23.96
CA ALA A 509 -12.11 -25.25 -25.09
C ALA A 509 -11.38 -25.87 -26.30
N ASP A 510 -10.16 -25.43 -26.61
CA ASP A 510 -9.31 -26.02 -27.66
C ASP A 510 -9.03 -27.51 -27.39
N ILE A 511 -8.66 -27.87 -26.16
CA ILE A 511 -8.37 -29.26 -25.79
C ILE A 511 -9.66 -30.10 -25.78
N SER A 512 -10.77 -29.57 -25.27
CA SER A 512 -12.07 -30.24 -25.30
C SER A 512 -12.50 -30.57 -26.74
N LEU A 513 -12.27 -29.67 -27.70
CA LEU A 513 -12.48 -29.98 -29.11
C LEU A 513 -11.58 -31.11 -29.61
N LYS A 514 -10.27 -31.03 -29.34
CA LYS A 514 -9.28 -32.05 -29.78
C LYS A 514 -9.54 -33.44 -29.18
N THR A 515 -10.20 -33.51 -28.03
CA THR A 515 -10.55 -34.76 -27.33
C THR A 515 -11.97 -35.25 -27.64
N GLY A 516 -12.71 -34.58 -28.53
CA GLY A 516 -14.06 -34.96 -28.93
C GLY A 516 -15.19 -34.51 -28.00
N GLN A 517 -14.90 -33.70 -26.98
CA GLN A 517 -15.87 -33.13 -26.05
C GLN A 517 -16.49 -31.83 -26.60
N VAL A 518 -17.17 -31.93 -27.74
CA VAL A 518 -17.63 -30.78 -28.53
C VAL A 518 -18.64 -29.89 -27.79
N GLU A 519 -19.55 -30.46 -27.02
CA GLU A 519 -20.55 -29.69 -26.27
C GLU A 519 -19.94 -28.85 -25.14
N GLU A 520 -18.92 -29.38 -24.48
CA GLU A 520 -18.19 -28.65 -23.44
C GLU A 520 -17.43 -27.46 -24.04
N ALA A 521 -16.76 -27.67 -25.17
CA ALA A 521 -16.11 -26.59 -25.90
C ALA A 521 -17.11 -25.51 -26.33
N ARG A 522 -18.26 -25.88 -26.91
CA ARG A 522 -19.32 -24.92 -27.29
C ARG A 522 -19.84 -24.12 -26.09
N ARG A 523 -19.95 -24.74 -24.92
CA ARG A 523 -20.35 -24.07 -23.67
C ARG A 523 -19.35 -23.00 -23.26
N LEU A 524 -18.05 -23.32 -23.27
CA LEU A 524 -16.99 -22.38 -22.92
C LEU A 524 -16.90 -21.24 -23.94
N ILE A 525 -16.94 -21.56 -25.24
CA ILE A 525 -16.82 -20.62 -26.36
C ILE A 525 -17.88 -19.52 -26.35
N ARG A 526 -19.14 -19.85 -26.01
CA ARG A 526 -20.26 -18.88 -25.98
C ARG A 526 -20.00 -17.64 -25.11
N ASN A 527 -19.11 -17.75 -24.13
CA ASN A 527 -18.80 -16.67 -23.18
C ASN A 527 -17.46 -15.96 -23.46
N LEU A 528 -16.68 -16.42 -24.46
CA LEU A 528 -15.29 -15.99 -24.69
C LEU A 528 -15.13 -15.01 -25.86
N GLY A 529 -16.20 -14.76 -26.64
CA GLY A 529 -16.15 -13.89 -27.80
C GLY A 529 -15.36 -14.46 -28.99
N VAL A 530 -15.14 -15.78 -29.01
CA VAL A 530 -14.60 -16.48 -30.20
C VAL A 530 -15.64 -16.39 -31.31
N SER A 531 -15.22 -16.08 -32.53
CA SER A 531 -16.17 -15.96 -33.64
C SER A 531 -16.81 -17.31 -34.00
N ASP A 532 -18.07 -17.28 -34.43
CA ASP A 532 -18.77 -18.46 -34.92
C ASP A 532 -18.05 -19.07 -36.14
N GLU A 533 -17.36 -18.25 -36.93
CA GLU A 533 -16.54 -18.69 -38.06
C GLU A 533 -15.28 -19.46 -37.61
N GLU A 534 -14.52 -18.94 -36.65
CA GLU A 534 -13.36 -19.65 -36.07
C GLU A 534 -13.79 -21.00 -35.47
N THR A 535 -14.95 -21.01 -34.79
CA THR A 535 -15.49 -22.22 -34.18
C THR A 535 -15.92 -23.25 -35.23
N LYS A 536 -16.64 -22.81 -36.27
CA LYS A 536 -17.04 -23.68 -37.40
C LYS A 536 -15.82 -24.21 -38.14
N SER A 537 -14.82 -23.37 -38.37
CA SER A 537 -13.57 -23.76 -39.04
C SER A 537 -12.77 -24.77 -38.23
N ALA A 538 -12.71 -24.63 -36.91
CA ALA A 538 -12.06 -25.63 -36.06
C ALA A 538 -12.82 -26.97 -36.14
N LEU A 539 -14.15 -26.95 -36.06
CA LEU A 539 -14.99 -28.15 -36.10
C LEU A 539 -15.03 -28.87 -37.46
N SER A 540 -14.77 -28.16 -38.56
CA SER A 540 -14.81 -28.74 -39.91
C SER A 540 -13.50 -29.44 -40.32
N SER A 541 -12.49 -29.44 -39.46
CA SER A 541 -11.19 -30.05 -39.76
C SER A 541 -10.81 -31.12 -38.74
N ASP A 542 -10.28 -32.26 -39.22
CA ASP A 542 -9.81 -33.37 -38.39
C ASP A 542 -8.63 -32.99 -37.46
N ARG A 543 -8.05 -31.78 -37.63
CA ARG A 543 -6.99 -31.21 -36.77
C ARG A 543 -7.33 -29.79 -36.30
N GLY A 544 -8.62 -29.51 -36.08
CA GLY A 544 -9.09 -28.21 -35.63
C GLY A 544 -8.39 -27.69 -34.39
N THR A 545 -8.07 -26.40 -34.39
CA THR A 545 -7.55 -25.72 -33.21
C THR A 545 -8.17 -24.34 -33.06
N LEU A 546 -8.39 -23.95 -31.81
CA LEU A 546 -8.81 -22.63 -31.40
C LEU A 546 -7.64 -21.76 -30.90
N LEU A 547 -6.41 -22.25 -30.97
CA LEU A 547 -5.19 -21.46 -30.73
C LEU A 547 -4.92 -20.55 -31.93
N THR A 548 -5.86 -19.67 -32.25
CA THR A 548 -5.80 -18.74 -33.39
C THR A 548 -5.04 -17.46 -33.03
N ARG A 549 -4.88 -16.55 -34.00
CA ARG A 549 -4.35 -15.21 -33.74
C ARG A 549 -5.14 -14.49 -32.64
N SER A 550 -6.47 -14.64 -32.63
CA SER A 550 -7.37 -14.05 -31.62
C SER A 550 -7.06 -14.56 -30.21
N PHE A 551 -6.79 -15.86 -30.07
CA PHE A 551 -6.30 -16.44 -28.82
C PHE A 551 -4.99 -15.80 -28.38
N PHE A 552 -3.99 -15.72 -29.26
CA PHE A 552 -2.67 -15.18 -28.89
C PHE A 552 -2.71 -13.68 -28.55
N ILE A 553 -3.61 -12.90 -29.14
CA ILE A 553 -3.86 -11.50 -28.74
C ILE A 553 -4.39 -11.44 -27.31
N GLN A 554 -5.36 -12.30 -26.97
CA GLN A 554 -5.92 -12.35 -25.63
C GLN A 554 -4.91 -12.88 -24.60
N TYR A 555 -4.15 -13.90 -24.98
CA TYR A 555 -3.07 -14.46 -24.19
C TYR A 555 -2.00 -13.42 -23.87
N LEU A 556 -1.57 -12.63 -24.87
CA LEU A 556 -0.60 -11.57 -24.68
C LEU A 556 -1.08 -10.51 -23.67
N LYS A 557 -2.36 -10.13 -23.71
CA LYS A 557 -2.95 -9.21 -22.72
C LYS A 557 -2.86 -9.75 -21.29
N GLU A 558 -3.03 -11.05 -21.11
CA GLU A 558 -2.90 -11.68 -19.78
C GLU A 558 -1.42 -11.86 -19.37
N LEU A 559 -0.52 -12.08 -20.32
CA LEU A 559 0.93 -12.08 -20.07
C LEU A 559 1.45 -10.69 -19.67
N ASP A 560 0.91 -9.63 -20.26
CA ASP A 560 1.27 -8.24 -19.93
C ASP A 560 0.95 -7.86 -18.48
N GLN A 561 0.02 -8.58 -17.83
CA GLN A 561 -0.29 -8.39 -16.41
C GLN A 561 0.75 -9.02 -15.48
N ILE A 562 1.53 -9.99 -15.98
CA ILE A 562 2.56 -10.72 -15.24
C ILE A 562 3.92 -10.05 -15.42
N TYR A 563 4.17 -9.53 -16.61
CA TYR A 563 5.50 -9.05 -17.00
C TYR A 563 5.88 -7.78 -16.25
N LEU A 564 6.92 -7.89 -15.43
CA LEU A 564 7.55 -6.76 -14.76
C LEU A 564 8.75 -6.32 -15.59
N GLN A 565 8.70 -5.09 -16.13
CA GLN A 565 9.87 -4.43 -16.70
C GLN A 565 10.88 -4.01 -15.63
#